data_AF-A0A840IRN6-F1
#
_entry.id   AF-A0A840IRN6-F1
#
_cell.length_a   1.000
_cell.length_b   1.000
_cell.length_c   1.000
_cell.angle_alpha   90.00
_cell.angle_beta   90.00
_cell.angle_gamma   90.00
#
_symmetry.space_group_name_H-M   'P 1'
#
loop_
_entity.id
_entity.type
_entity.pdbx_description
1 polymer ?
#
loop_
_entity_poly.entity_id
_entity_poly.type
_entity_poly.pdbx_seq_one_letter_code
_entity_poly.pdbx_strand_id
1 'polypeptide(L)'
;MTIQEQAHQLELLADQVPTGIALATRSELDDLQAQVLGLLGATTTATSVQGAIQLAARQIDEVAASLENVRVQIQDAARHHLQG
;
A
#
# COMPACT_ATOMS: atom_id res chain seq x y z
N MET A 1 4.83 31.22 10.13
CA MET A 1 4.09 29.97 10.01
C MET A 1 3.38 29.71 11.33
N THR A 2 2.07 29.67 11.33
CA THR A 2 1.25 29.44 12.52
C THR A 2 1.08 27.94 12.79
N ILE A 3 0.64 27.60 14.01
CA ILE A 3 0.31 26.22 14.38
C ILE A 3 -0.80 25.65 13.47
N GLN A 4 -1.78 26.47 13.11
CA GLN A 4 -2.85 26.09 12.18
C GLN A 4 -2.31 25.83 10.77
N GLU A 5 -1.39 26.68 10.28
CA GLU A 5 -0.73 26.48 8.98
C GLU A 5 0.12 25.20 8.96
N GLN A 6 0.80 24.87 10.07
CA GLN A 6 1.57 23.64 10.22
C GLN A 6 0.69 22.39 10.22
N ALA A 7 -0.38 22.39 11.01
CA ALA A 7 -1.33 21.28 11.07
C ALA A 7 -1.96 21.01 9.70
N HIS A 8 -2.37 22.06 8.99
CA HIS A 8 -2.93 21.92 7.65
C HIS A 8 -1.91 21.35 6.64
N GLN A 9 -0.63 21.76 6.71
CA GLN A 9 0.40 21.17 5.85
C GLN A 9 0.67 19.70 6.15
N LEU A 10 0.60 19.29 7.42
CA LEU A 10 0.73 17.88 7.79
C LEU A 10 -0.44 17.04 7.25
N GLU A 11 -1.67 17.55 7.28
CA GLU A 11 -2.81 16.88 6.65
C GLU A 11 -2.59 16.65 5.15
N LEU A 12 -2.12 17.69 4.43
CA LEU A 12 -1.79 17.57 3.00
C LEU A 12 -0.65 16.58 2.72
N LEU A 13 0.29 16.41 3.66
CA LEU A 13 1.35 15.40 3.55
C LEU A 13 0.84 13.99 3.81
N ALA A 14 -0.11 13.81 4.74
CA ALA A 14 -0.75 12.52 4.96
C ALA A 14 -1.50 12.03 3.72
N ASP A 15 -2.18 12.94 3.02
CA ASP A 15 -2.91 12.60 1.78
C ASP A 15 -1.99 12.18 0.61
N GLN A 16 -0.69 12.51 0.70
CA GLN A 16 0.31 12.11 -0.29
C GLN A 16 0.90 10.71 -0.05
N VAL A 17 0.55 10.05 1.06
CA VAL A 17 1.07 8.71 1.36
C VAL A 17 0.46 7.69 0.36
N PRO A 18 1.29 6.93 -0.39
CA PRO A 18 0.85 6.17 -1.56
C PRO A 18 0.20 4.81 -1.21
N THR A 19 -0.74 4.78 -0.26
CA THR A 19 -1.45 3.54 0.14
C THR A 19 -2.23 2.94 -1.02
N GLY A 20 -2.87 3.77 -1.84
CA GLY A 20 -3.63 3.35 -3.01
C GLY A 20 -2.77 2.66 -4.09
N ILE A 21 -1.51 3.10 -4.27
CA ILE A 21 -0.59 2.48 -5.24
C ILE A 21 -0.24 1.06 -4.79
N ALA A 22 0.06 0.85 -3.50
CA ALA A 22 0.33 -0.48 -2.97
C ALA A 22 -0.88 -1.42 -3.16
N LEU A 23 -2.09 -0.95 -2.86
CA LEU A 23 -3.31 -1.74 -3.07
C LEU A 23 -3.56 -2.06 -4.56
N ALA A 24 -3.31 -1.10 -5.46
CA ALA A 24 -3.42 -1.31 -6.90
C ALA A 24 -2.42 -2.36 -7.39
N THR A 25 -1.16 -2.27 -6.98
CA THR A 25 -0.11 -3.25 -7.33
C THR A 25 -0.49 -4.66 -6.87
N ARG A 26 -1.09 -4.81 -5.68
CA ARG A 26 -1.60 -6.11 -5.22
C ARG A 26 -2.68 -6.65 -6.17
N SER A 27 -3.66 -5.82 -6.55
CA SER A 27 -4.71 -6.22 -7.48
C SER A 27 -4.14 -6.67 -8.82
N GLU A 28 -3.15 -5.94 -9.35
CA GLU A 28 -2.46 -6.29 -10.59
C GLU A 28 -1.73 -7.63 -10.49
N LEU A 29 -1.17 -7.97 -9.32
CA LEU A 29 -0.56 -9.29 -9.07
C LEU A 29 -1.60 -10.42 -9.05
N ASP A 30 -2.78 -10.19 -8.48
CA ASP A 30 -3.88 -11.16 -8.50
C ASP A 30 -4.36 -11.41 -9.94
N ASP A 31 -4.50 -10.35 -10.74
CA ASP A 31 -4.85 -10.45 -12.17
C ASP A 31 -3.76 -11.17 -12.99
N LEU A 32 -2.48 -10.89 -12.71
CA LEU A 32 -1.35 -11.56 -13.33
C LEU A 32 -1.36 -13.06 -13.01
N GLN A 33 -1.70 -13.42 -11.76
CA GLN A 33 -1.81 -14.82 -11.35
C GLN A 33 -2.87 -15.57 -12.16
N ALA A 34 -4.04 -14.96 -12.34
CA ALA A 34 -5.13 -15.54 -13.12
C ALA A 34 -4.72 -15.74 -14.60
N GLN A 35 -4.04 -14.76 -15.18
CA GLN A 35 -3.53 -14.85 -16.56
C GLN A 35 -2.48 -15.96 -16.73
N VAL A 36 -1.52 -16.06 -15.81
CA VAL A 36 -0.50 -17.13 -15.85
C VAL A 36 -1.15 -18.51 -15.78
N LEU A 37 -2.14 -18.70 -14.88
CA LEU A 37 -2.88 -19.96 -14.77
C LEU A 37 -3.65 -20.27 -16.05
N GLY A 38 -4.29 -19.26 -16.67
CA GLY A 38 -5.01 -19.42 -17.93
C GLY A 38 -4.11 -19.84 -19.10
N LEU A 39 -2.88 -19.31 -19.16
CA LEU A 39 -1.92 -19.62 -20.22
C LEU A 39 -1.21 -20.96 -20.04
N LEU A 40 -0.78 -21.26 -18.82
CA LEU A 40 0.06 -22.42 -18.54
C LEU A 40 -0.71 -23.64 -18.02
N GLY A 41 -1.99 -23.48 -17.67
CA GLY A 41 -2.78 -24.49 -16.99
C GLY A 41 -2.18 -24.91 -15.64
N ALA A 42 -2.61 -26.06 -15.13
CA ALA A 42 -2.13 -26.63 -13.87
C ALA A 42 -0.78 -27.36 -14.05
N THR A 43 0.23 -26.65 -14.53
CA THR A 43 1.59 -27.18 -14.68
C THR A 43 2.47 -26.86 -13.47
N THR A 44 3.57 -27.60 -13.31
CA THR A 44 4.58 -27.32 -12.28
C THR A 44 5.13 -25.90 -12.40
N THR A 45 5.36 -25.43 -13.63
CA THR A 45 5.84 -24.06 -13.88
C THR A 45 4.83 -23.01 -13.43
N ALA A 46 3.53 -23.20 -13.72
CA ALA A 46 2.48 -22.32 -13.25
C ALA A 46 2.44 -22.26 -11.71
N THR A 47 2.60 -23.41 -11.04
CA THR A 47 2.64 -23.49 -9.57
C THR A 47 3.80 -22.69 -8.99
N SER A 48 5.01 -22.81 -9.55
CA SER A 48 6.18 -22.05 -9.11
C SER A 48 5.99 -20.53 -9.28
N VAL A 49 5.42 -20.11 -10.42
CA VAL A 49 5.14 -18.68 -10.68
C VAL A 49 4.04 -18.17 -9.74
N GLN A 50 2.99 -18.95 -9.50
CA GLN A 50 1.94 -18.61 -8.53
C GLN A 50 2.52 -18.40 -7.13
N GLY A 51 3.44 -19.27 -6.68
CA GLY A 51 4.11 -19.11 -5.40
C GLY A 51 4.94 -17.82 -5.30
N ALA A 52 5.65 -17.46 -6.38
CA ALA A 52 6.39 -16.20 -6.45
C ALA A 52 5.47 -14.97 -6.40
N ILE A 53 4.36 -15.00 -7.15
CA ILE A 53 3.35 -13.93 -7.15
C ILE A 53 2.71 -13.79 -5.76
N GLN A 54 2.35 -14.90 -5.09
CA GLN A 54 1.78 -14.88 -3.75
C GLN A 54 2.75 -14.36 -2.68
N LEU A 55 4.05 -14.59 -2.87
CA LEU A 55 5.07 -14.00 -1.98
C LEU A 55 5.12 -12.48 -2.18
N ALA A 56 5.15 -12.01 -3.44
CA ALA A 56 5.13 -10.59 -3.75
C ALA A 56 3.85 -9.90 -3.23
N ALA A 57 2.68 -10.50 -3.44
CA ALA A 57 1.40 -9.96 -2.96
C ALA A 57 1.39 -9.75 -1.44
N ARG A 58 1.91 -10.71 -0.68
CA ARG A 58 2.05 -10.59 0.79
C ARG A 58 2.99 -9.45 1.20
N GLN A 59 4.12 -9.30 0.51
CA GLN A 59 5.03 -8.18 0.76
C GLN A 59 4.36 -6.83 0.47
N ILE A 60 3.53 -6.76 -0.58
CA ILE A 60 2.75 -5.56 -0.89
C ILE A 60 1.69 -5.28 0.19
N ASP A 61 1.01 -6.30 0.73
CA ASP A 61 0.10 -6.12 1.87
C ASP A 61 0.82 -5.53 3.10
N GLU A 62 2.02 -6.01 3.40
CA GLU A 62 2.86 -5.48 4.50
C GLU A 62 3.28 -4.03 4.25
N VAL A 63 3.64 -3.69 3.01
CA VAL A 63 3.96 -2.32 2.59
C VAL A 63 2.72 -1.42 2.70
N ALA A 64 1.56 -1.87 2.23
CA ALA A 64 0.32 -1.11 2.33
C ALA A 64 -0.05 -0.80 3.78
N ALA A 65 0.06 -1.79 4.68
CA ALA A 65 -0.15 -1.60 6.11
C ALA A 65 0.86 -0.63 6.73
N SER A 66 2.13 -0.72 6.33
CA SER A 66 3.18 0.19 6.81
C SER A 66 2.95 1.63 6.35
N LEU A 67 2.54 1.82 5.09
CA LEU A 67 2.18 3.13 4.54
C LEU A 67 0.97 3.71 5.26
N GLU A 68 -0.05 2.90 5.53
CA GLU A 68 -1.23 3.35 6.29
C GLU A 68 -0.86 3.81 7.71
N ASN A 69 0.05 3.09 8.39
CA ASN A 69 0.58 3.52 9.68
C ASN A 69 1.32 4.87 9.59
N VAL A 70 2.11 5.10 8.53
CA VAL A 70 2.77 6.40 8.29
C VAL A 70 1.73 7.51 8.11
N ARG A 71 0.69 7.27 7.31
CA ARG A 71 -0.42 8.21 7.11
C ARG A 71 -1.08 8.58 8.44
N VAL A 72 -1.41 7.60 9.26
CA VAL A 72 -2.02 7.80 10.58
C VAL A 72 -1.11 8.62 11.50
N GLN A 73 0.19 8.31 11.56
CA GLN A 73 1.13 9.06 12.40
C GLN A 73 1.25 10.54 12.00
N ILE A 74 1.23 10.83 10.69
CA ILE A 74 1.25 12.21 10.20
C ILE A 74 -0.04 12.94 10.61
N GLN A 75 -1.20 12.28 10.47
CA GLN A 75 -2.49 12.86 10.89
C GLN A 75 -2.55 13.11 12.39
N ASP A 76 -2.04 12.19 13.20
CA ASP A 76 -1.99 12.36 14.65
C ASP A 76 -1.04 13.50 15.05
N ALA A 77 0.08 13.68 14.36
CA ALA A 77 0.94 14.85 14.53
C ALA A 77 0.20 16.16 14.21
N ALA A 78 -0.57 16.22 13.12
CA ALA A 78 -1.39 17.38 12.77
C ALA A 78 -2.42 17.71 13.88
N ARG A 79 -3.09 16.69 14.42
CA ARG A 79 -4.06 16.85 15.51
C ARG A 79 -3.41 17.32 16.79
N HIS A 80 -2.24 16.79 17.15
CA HIS A 80 -1.49 17.23 18.33
C HIS A 80 -1.09 18.71 18.23
N HIS A 81 -0.69 19.18 17.04
CA HIS A 81 -0.41 20.60 16.83
C HIS A 81 -1.65 21.47 17.11
N LEU A 82 -2.86 21.04 16.76
CA LEU A 82 -4.08 21.81 17.02
C LEU A 82 -4.54 21.80 18.49
N GLN A 83 -4.06 20.85 19.29
CA GLN A 83 -4.45 20.66 20.70
C GLN A 83 -3.44 21.25 21.69
N GLY A 84 -2.21 21.55 21.26
CA GLY A 84 -1.15 22.17 22.05
C GLY A 84 -1.01 23.67 21.82
#